data_AF-A0A660W7A0-F1
#
_entry.id   AF-A0A660W7A0-F1
#
_cell.length_a   1.000
_cell.length_b   1.000
_cell.length_c   1.000
_cell.angle_alpha   90.00
_cell.angle_beta   90.00
_cell.angle_gamma   90.00
#
_symmetry.space_group_name_H-M   'P 1'
#
loop_
_entity.id
_entity.type
_entity.pdbx_description
1 polymer ?
#
loop_
_entity_poly.entity_id
_entity_poly.type
_entity_poly.pdbx_seq_one_letter_code
_entity_poly.pdbx_strand_id
1 'polypeptide(L)'
;MDVGLAIALAGLAFVVWALVAGASRLMMQNIILAAAGSTEALPAVTRNVRLFFVDTGFVIDLVGLGWMAVSLVLIFFASSQKVSISWAWLSATLQSMVAALGGALVSCAIYVPHSTTGQANYTVMGKISLISLPLVIVIAVVIWGLFVYWMLKRRASSRHLGPSMTDGLRTNR
;
A
#
# COMPACT_ATOMS: atom_id res chain seq x y z
N MET A 1 20.62 13.14 -0.88
CA MET A 1 19.47 12.99 -1.80
C MET A 1 18.52 11.87 -1.37
N ASP A 2 18.99 10.94 -0.54
CA ASP A 2 18.38 9.63 -0.30
C ASP A 2 17.01 9.66 0.41
N VAL A 3 16.79 10.63 1.29
CA VAL A 3 15.51 10.73 2.03
C VAL A 3 14.33 11.07 1.11
N GLY A 4 14.52 11.96 0.13
CA GLY A 4 13.44 12.31 -0.80
C GLY A 4 13.05 11.13 -1.71
N LEU A 5 14.06 10.39 -2.18
CA LEU A 5 13.89 9.17 -2.95
C LEU A 5 13.16 8.09 -2.14
N ALA A 6 13.53 7.92 -0.86
CA ALA A 6 12.86 6.97 0.03
C ALA A 6 11.37 7.33 0.25
N ILE A 7 11.02 8.61 0.38
CA ILE A 7 9.61 9.05 0.52
C ILE A 7 8.82 8.77 -0.75
N ALA A 8 9.40 9.05 -1.92
CA ALA A 8 8.77 8.75 -3.21
C ALA A 8 8.55 7.25 -3.38
N LEU A 9 9.53 6.43 -3.02
CA LEU A 9 9.45 4.98 -3.11
C LEU A 9 8.45 4.37 -2.13
N ALA A 10 8.35 4.88 -0.91
CA ALA A 10 7.32 4.45 0.04
C ALA A 10 5.90 4.74 -0.49
N GLY A 11 5.71 5.91 -1.11
CA GLY A 11 4.45 6.24 -1.79
C GLY A 11 4.17 5.32 -2.97
N LEU A 12 5.17 5.08 -3.83
CA LEU A 12 5.04 4.20 -4.99
C LEU A 12 4.75 2.74 -4.59
N ALA A 13 5.43 2.22 -3.57
CA ALA A 13 5.20 0.87 -3.05
C ALA A 13 3.75 0.70 -2.55
N PHE A 14 3.22 1.72 -1.87
CA PHE A 14 1.81 1.72 -1.46
C PHE A 14 0.86 1.79 -2.66
N VAL A 15 1.14 2.60 -3.68
CA VAL A 15 0.32 2.66 -4.89
C VAL A 15 0.29 1.30 -5.59
N VAL A 16 1.45 0.64 -5.72
CA VAL A 16 1.53 -0.73 -6.27
C VAL A 16 0.68 -1.69 -5.44
N TRP A 17 0.76 -1.63 -4.11
CA TRP A 17 -0.09 -2.42 -3.22
C TRP A 17 -1.57 -2.21 -3.48
N ALA A 18 -2.02 -0.95 -3.50
CA ALA A 18 -3.42 -0.59 -3.69
C ALA A 18 -3.94 -1.02 -5.06
N LEU A 19 -3.13 -0.86 -6.12
CA LEU A 19 -3.49 -1.30 -7.47
C LEU A 19 -3.63 -2.81 -7.55
N VAL A 20 -2.69 -3.57 -6.98
CA VAL A 20 -2.78 -5.03 -6.99
C VAL A 20 -3.99 -5.50 -6.18
N ALA A 21 -4.19 -4.97 -4.97
CA ALA A 21 -5.36 -5.31 -4.15
C ALA A 21 -6.68 -5.00 -4.88
N GLY A 22 -6.77 -3.85 -5.55
CA GLY A 22 -7.95 -3.45 -6.32
C GLY A 22 -8.19 -4.32 -7.55
N ALA A 23 -7.15 -4.58 -8.35
CA ALA A 23 -7.24 -5.46 -9.51
C ALA A 23 -7.66 -6.88 -9.10
N SER A 24 -7.06 -7.41 -8.03
CA SER A 24 -7.40 -8.72 -7.47
C SER A 24 -8.87 -8.80 -7.03
N ARG A 25 -9.41 -7.76 -6.40
CA ARG A 25 -10.84 -7.71 -6.03
C ARG A 25 -11.74 -7.71 -7.23
N LEU A 26 -11.47 -6.85 -8.22
CA LEU A 26 -12.27 -6.76 -9.44
C LEU A 26 -12.28 -8.09 -10.19
N MET A 27 -11.13 -8.73 -10.36
CA MET A 27 -11.02 -10.06 -10.96
C MET A 27 -11.84 -11.10 -10.20
N MET A 28 -11.74 -11.13 -8.87
CA MET A 28 -12.47 -12.10 -8.06
C MET A 28 -13.99 -11.88 -8.11
N GLN A 29 -14.45 -10.64 -8.22
CA GLN A 29 -15.86 -10.33 -8.39
C GLN A 29 -16.39 -10.75 -9.76
N ASN A 30 -15.60 -10.55 -10.82
CA ASN A 30 -15.94 -11.03 -12.16
C ASN A 30 -16.05 -12.57 -12.18
N ILE A 31 -15.17 -13.27 -11.44
CA ILE A 31 -15.27 -14.73 -11.28
C ILE A 31 -16.55 -15.12 -10.54
N ILE A 32 -16.96 -14.39 -9.50
CA ILE A 32 -18.22 -14.67 -8.78
C ILE A 32 -19.43 -14.48 -9.71
N LEU A 33 -19.43 -13.43 -10.53
CA LEU A 33 -20.48 -13.18 -11.52
C LEU A 33 -20.55 -14.31 -12.55
N ALA A 34 -19.40 -14.73 -13.09
CA ALA A 34 -19.30 -15.83 -14.04
C ALA A 34 -19.72 -17.19 -13.44
N ALA A 35 -19.37 -17.42 -12.17
CA ALA A 35 -19.73 -18.64 -11.45
C ALA A 35 -21.21 -18.68 -11.04
N ALA A 36 -21.87 -17.54 -10.84
CA ALA A 36 -23.30 -17.49 -10.56
C ALA A 36 -24.16 -18.01 -11.74
N GLY A 37 -23.61 -17.98 -12.96
CA GLY A 37 -24.22 -18.60 -14.15
C GLY A 37 -23.83 -20.07 -14.37
N SER A 38 -22.94 -20.64 -13.56
CA SER A 38 -22.49 -22.03 -13.66
C SER A 38 -23.09 -22.89 -12.56
N THR A 39 -23.52 -24.12 -12.88
CA THR A 39 -23.99 -25.11 -11.89
C THR A 39 -22.85 -25.81 -11.13
N GLU A 40 -21.59 -25.56 -11.50
CA GLU A 40 -20.44 -26.16 -10.85
C GLU A 40 -20.00 -25.40 -9.59
N ALA A 41 -19.65 -26.14 -8.54
CA ALA A 41 -19.12 -25.56 -7.32
C ALA A 41 -17.73 -24.96 -7.56
N LEU A 42 -17.53 -23.72 -7.10
CA LEU A 42 -16.22 -23.06 -7.15
C LEU A 42 -15.12 -23.92 -6.52
N PRO A 43 -13.95 -24.07 -7.18
CA PRO A 43 -12.78 -24.73 -6.62
C PRO A 43 -12.38 -24.16 -5.26
N ALA A 44 -11.86 -25.01 -4.38
CA ALA A 44 -11.50 -24.62 -3.00
C ALA A 44 -10.50 -23.45 -2.96
N VAL A 45 -9.53 -23.41 -3.89
CA VAL A 45 -8.54 -22.34 -4.02
C VAL A 45 -9.23 -21.00 -4.31
N THR A 46 -10.12 -20.96 -5.30
CA THR A 46 -10.88 -19.77 -5.69
C THR A 46 -11.79 -19.27 -4.56
N ARG A 47 -12.38 -20.19 -3.77
CA ARG A 47 -13.17 -19.85 -2.58
C ARG A 47 -12.32 -19.18 -1.50
N ASN A 48 -11.12 -19.69 -1.23
CA ASN A 48 -10.23 -19.11 -0.21
C ASN A 48 -9.72 -17.73 -0.64
N VAL A 49 -9.36 -17.56 -1.91
CA VAL A 49 -8.93 -16.26 -2.47
C VAL A 49 -10.07 -15.24 -2.39
N ARG A 50 -11.31 -15.65 -2.66
CA ARG A 50 -12.49 -14.81 -2.44
C ARG A 50 -12.61 -14.33 -1.00
N LEU A 51 -12.58 -15.26 -0.04
CA LEU A 51 -12.69 -14.93 1.37
C LEU A 51 -11.63 -13.91 1.78
N PHE A 52 -10.39 -14.14 1.34
CA PHE A 52 -9.25 -13.28 1.67
C PHE A 52 -9.32 -11.88 1.03
N PHE A 53 -9.50 -11.80 -0.29
CA PHE A 53 -9.42 -10.52 -1.02
C PHE A 53 -10.74 -9.75 -1.06
N VAL A 54 -11.89 -10.43 -1.09
CA VAL A 54 -13.21 -9.82 -1.21
C VAL A 54 -13.82 -9.58 0.17
N ASP A 55 -13.98 -10.63 0.98
CA ASP A 55 -14.68 -10.50 2.27
C ASP A 55 -13.80 -9.82 3.34
N THR A 56 -12.51 -10.14 3.40
CA THR A 56 -11.54 -9.45 4.29
C THR A 56 -10.71 -8.37 3.59
N GLY A 57 -11.12 -7.94 2.38
CA GLY A 57 -10.35 -6.96 1.61
C GLY A 57 -10.08 -5.66 2.36
N PHE A 58 -11.03 -5.16 3.15
CA PHE A 58 -10.82 -3.96 3.97
C PHE A 58 -9.63 -4.09 4.94
N VAL A 59 -9.36 -5.29 5.46
CA VAL A 59 -8.22 -5.57 6.34
C VAL A 59 -6.91 -5.42 5.55
N ILE A 60 -6.87 -5.93 4.32
CA ILE A 60 -5.72 -5.81 3.43
C ILE A 60 -5.41 -4.35 3.12
N ASP A 61 -6.44 -3.52 2.95
CA ASP A 61 -6.27 -2.07 2.75
C ASP A 61 -5.64 -1.40 3.98
N LEU A 62 -6.17 -1.72 5.17
CA LEU A 62 -5.64 -1.20 6.44
C LEU A 62 -4.21 -1.64 6.71
N VAL A 63 -3.88 -2.89 6.39
CA VAL A 63 -2.50 -3.41 6.49
C VAL A 63 -1.58 -2.63 5.55
N GLY A 64 -1.98 -2.41 4.29
CA GLY A 64 -1.21 -1.60 3.35
C GLY A 64 -0.97 -0.17 3.85
N LEU A 65 -2.00 0.46 4.41
CA LEU A 65 -1.92 1.81 4.98
C LEU A 65 -1.01 1.87 6.21
N GLY A 66 -1.16 0.90 7.12
CA GLY A 66 -0.32 0.77 8.30
C GLY A 66 1.15 0.56 7.93
N TRP A 67 1.42 -0.29 6.93
CA TRP A 67 2.76 -0.53 6.42
C TRP A 67 3.38 0.74 5.83
N MET A 68 2.61 1.50 5.06
CA MET A 68 3.03 2.79 4.54
C MET A 68 3.39 3.76 5.68
N ALA A 69 2.56 3.83 6.73
CA ALA A 69 2.84 4.67 7.90
C ALA A 69 4.15 4.26 8.59
N VAL A 70 4.40 2.96 8.77
CA VAL A 70 5.66 2.44 9.30
C VAL A 70 6.84 2.85 8.43
N SER A 71 6.74 2.73 7.10
CA SER A 71 7.77 3.17 6.16
C SER A 71 8.08 4.67 6.30
N LEU A 72 7.06 5.52 6.45
CA LEU A 72 7.24 6.96 6.67
C LEU A 72 7.92 7.25 8.03
N VAL A 73 7.57 6.52 9.09
CA VAL A 73 8.22 6.63 10.40
C VAL A 73 9.69 6.23 10.33
N LEU A 74 10.03 5.14 9.62
CA LEU A 74 11.42 4.74 9.41
C LEU A 74 12.21 5.82 8.66
N ILE A 75 11.62 6.43 7.64
CA ILE A 75 12.23 7.55 6.92
C ILE A 75 12.44 8.75 7.84
N PHE A 76 11.47 9.04 8.71
CA PHE A 76 11.59 10.10 9.69
C PHE A 76 12.79 9.87 10.63
N PHE A 77 12.92 8.67 11.20
CA PHE A 77 14.06 8.34 12.06
C PHE A 77 15.39 8.35 11.32
N ALA A 78 15.42 7.85 10.08
CA ALA A 78 16.60 7.90 9.23
C ALA A 78 17.03 9.34 8.90
N SER A 79 16.06 10.24 8.71
CA SER A 79 16.35 11.67 8.47
C SER A 79 17.03 12.36 9.66
N SER A 80 16.88 11.81 10.86
CA SER A 80 17.51 12.31 12.08
C SER A 80 18.80 11.55 12.43
N GLN A 81 19.36 10.77 11.49
CA GLN A 81 20.53 9.90 11.67
C GLN A 81 20.42 8.86 12.80
N LYS A 82 19.21 8.58 13.30
CA LYS A 82 19.00 7.62 14.39
C LYS A 82 18.94 6.17 13.89
N VAL A 83 18.66 5.97 12.61
CA VAL A 83 18.43 4.66 11.98
C VAL A 83 19.01 4.66 10.57
N SER A 84 19.53 3.53 10.10
CA SER A 84 20.00 3.39 8.73
C SER A 84 18.84 3.54 7.73
N ILE A 85 19.05 4.30 6.67
CA ILE A 85 18.05 4.48 5.61
C ILE A 85 17.68 3.16 4.93
N SER A 86 18.58 2.17 4.92
CA SER A 86 18.35 0.84 4.34
C SER A 86 17.10 0.13 4.86
N TRP A 87 16.66 0.42 6.09
CA TRP A 87 15.43 -0.14 6.66
C TRP A 87 14.17 0.38 5.97
N ALA A 88 14.14 1.67 5.61
CA ALA A 88 13.02 2.24 4.87
C ALA A 88 12.93 1.64 3.45
N TRP A 89 14.07 1.42 2.81
CA TRP A 89 14.15 0.77 1.51
C TRP A 89 13.67 -0.68 1.56
N LEU A 90 14.17 -1.44 2.53
CA LEU A 90 13.77 -2.83 2.74
C LEU A 90 12.26 -2.94 2.99
N SER A 91 11.68 -2.04 3.79
CA SER A 91 10.23 -2.00 4.04
C SER A 91 9.43 -1.77 2.77
N ALA A 92 9.81 -0.79 1.95
CA ALA A 92 9.12 -0.49 0.69
C ALA A 92 9.22 -1.66 -0.31
N THR A 93 10.38 -2.30 -0.42
CA THR A 93 10.58 -3.48 -1.27
C THR A 93 9.77 -4.69 -0.78
N LEU A 94 9.72 -4.93 0.53
CA LEU A 94 8.88 -5.99 1.09
C LEU A 94 7.40 -5.75 0.79
N GLN A 95 6.93 -4.51 0.92
CA GLN A 95 5.55 -4.17 0.60
C GLN A 95 5.22 -4.44 -0.87
N SER A 96 6.10 -4.08 -1.81
CA SER A 96 5.87 -4.37 -3.23
C SER A 96 5.96 -5.87 -3.56
N MET A 97 6.86 -6.62 -2.91
CA MET A 97 6.96 -8.08 -3.07
C MET A 97 5.70 -8.80 -2.57
N VAL A 98 5.20 -8.42 -1.40
CA VAL A 98 3.96 -9.01 -0.84
C VAL A 98 2.76 -8.68 -1.72
N ALA A 99 2.68 -7.45 -2.25
CA ALA A 99 1.66 -7.09 -3.24
C ALA A 99 1.75 -7.99 -4.48
N ALA A 100 2.94 -8.17 -5.05
CA ALA A 100 3.16 -9.02 -6.22
C ALA A 100 2.77 -10.49 -5.97
N LEU A 101 3.11 -11.05 -4.80
CA LEU A 101 2.69 -12.40 -4.38
C LEU A 101 1.17 -12.50 -4.28
N GLY A 102 0.51 -11.50 -3.71
CA GLY A 102 -0.95 -11.43 -3.66
C GLY A 102 -1.59 -11.44 -5.05
N GLY A 103 -1.03 -10.67 -5.99
CA GLY A 103 -1.45 -10.66 -7.39
C GLY A 103 -1.27 -12.03 -8.07
N ALA A 104 -0.11 -12.66 -7.87
CA ALA A 104 0.17 -14.00 -8.41
C ALA A 104 -0.80 -15.06 -7.88
N LEU A 105 -1.11 -15.04 -6.58
CA LEU A 105 -2.10 -15.94 -5.98
C LEU A 105 -3.48 -15.79 -6.60
N VAL A 106 -3.91 -14.56 -6.88
CA VAL A 106 -5.19 -14.31 -7.55
C VAL A 106 -5.17 -14.81 -8.98
N SER A 107 -4.08 -14.57 -9.74
CA SER A 107 -3.92 -15.09 -11.10
C SER A 107 -3.99 -16.62 -11.15
N CYS A 108 -3.41 -17.32 -10.18
CA CYS A 108 -3.52 -18.78 -10.07
C CYS A 108 -4.94 -19.26 -9.73
N ALA A 109 -5.78 -18.40 -9.12
CA ALA A 109 -7.15 -18.74 -8.73
C ALA A 109 -8.20 -18.47 -9.83
N ILE A 110 -7.79 -17.85 -10.95
CA ILE A 110 -8.65 -17.62 -12.12
C ILE A 110 -8.83 -18.94 -12.87
N TYR A 111 -9.92 -19.65 -12.56
CA TYR A 111 -10.32 -20.84 -13.30
C TYR A 111 -11.84 -20.90 -13.42
N VAL A 112 -12.45 -20.00 -14.21
CA VAL A 112 -13.89 -20.08 -14.54
C VAL A 112 -14.13 -19.53 -15.96
N PRO A 113 -14.88 -20.25 -16.82
CA PRO A 113 -15.34 -19.72 -18.11
C PRO A 113 -16.33 -18.56 -17.89
N HIS A 114 -16.13 -17.45 -18.61
CA HIS A 114 -16.92 -16.23 -18.43
C HIS A 114 -18.36 -16.45 -18.91
N SER A 115 -19.33 -16.44 -18.00
CA SER A 115 -20.76 -16.31 -18.32
C SER A 115 -21.25 -14.93 -17.89
N THR A 116 -21.99 -14.23 -18.75
CA THR A 116 -22.32 -12.81 -18.62
C THR A 116 -23.68 -12.54 -17.96
N THR A 117 -24.36 -13.56 -17.43
CA THR A 117 -25.78 -13.49 -17.08
C THR A 117 -26.12 -13.76 -15.61
N GLY A 118 -25.13 -13.82 -14.72
CA GLY A 118 -25.37 -14.00 -13.28
C GLY A 118 -25.60 -12.67 -12.51
N GLN A 119 -26.64 -12.59 -11.68
CA GLN A 119 -26.69 -11.59 -10.60
C GLN A 119 -25.77 -12.03 -9.46
N ALA A 120 -24.66 -11.31 -9.22
CA ALA A 120 -23.83 -11.58 -8.06
C ALA A 120 -24.51 -11.09 -6.77
N ASN A 121 -24.81 -12.03 -5.88
CA ASN A 121 -25.17 -11.71 -4.50
C ASN A 121 -23.91 -11.33 -3.71
N TYR A 122 -23.64 -10.02 -3.65
CA TYR A 122 -22.55 -9.49 -2.83
C TYR A 122 -22.91 -9.58 -1.34
N THR A 123 -22.00 -10.16 -0.56
CA THR A 123 -22.04 -10.10 0.91
C THR A 123 -21.92 -8.64 1.36
N VAL A 124 -22.46 -8.31 2.54
CA VAL A 124 -22.32 -6.97 3.15
C VAL A 124 -20.84 -6.57 3.25
N MET A 125 -19.99 -7.51 3.65
CA MET A 125 -18.54 -7.30 3.72
C MET A 125 -17.90 -7.04 2.36
N GLY A 126 -18.34 -7.71 1.30
CA GLY A 126 -17.89 -7.44 -0.07
C GLY A 126 -18.21 -6.01 -0.54
N LYS A 127 -19.35 -5.44 -0.14
CA LYS A 127 -19.69 -4.04 -0.44
C LYS A 127 -18.81 -3.06 0.32
N ILE A 128 -18.55 -3.31 1.60
CA ILE A 128 -17.65 -2.50 2.43
C ILE A 128 -16.23 -2.51 1.84
N SER A 129 -15.76 -3.68 1.42
CA SER A 129 -14.45 -3.90 0.80
C SER A 129 -14.25 -3.17 -0.54
N LEU A 130 -15.33 -2.94 -1.30
CA LEU A 130 -15.28 -2.12 -2.52
C LEU A 130 -15.11 -0.63 -2.23
N ILE A 131 -15.80 -0.15 -1.19
CA ILE A 131 -15.78 1.26 -0.80
C ILE A 131 -14.50 1.59 -0.02
N SER A 132 -13.92 0.62 0.69
CA SER A 132 -12.73 0.83 1.51
C SER A 132 -11.51 1.22 0.69
N LEU A 133 -11.32 0.64 -0.50
CA LEU A 133 -10.13 0.88 -1.32
C LEU A 133 -9.98 2.34 -1.77
N PRO A 134 -10.98 2.99 -2.42
CA PRO A 134 -10.85 4.40 -2.79
C PRO A 134 -10.69 5.31 -1.56
N LEU A 135 -11.38 4.99 -0.46
CA LEU A 135 -11.26 5.75 0.78
C LEU A 135 -9.84 5.67 1.35
N VAL A 136 -9.26 4.47 1.41
CA VAL A 136 -7.91 4.24 1.94
C VAL A 136 -6.85 4.89 1.04
N ILE A 137 -7.02 4.88 -0.28
CA ILE A 137 -6.13 5.60 -1.20
C ILE A 137 -6.17 7.11 -0.92
N VAL A 138 -7.35 7.71 -0.77
CA VAL A 138 -7.47 9.14 -0.44
C VAL A 138 -6.77 9.46 0.88
N ILE A 139 -7.01 8.65 1.92
CA ILE A 139 -6.36 8.82 3.22
C ILE A 139 -4.84 8.70 3.08
N ALA A 140 -4.35 7.70 2.34
CA ALA A 140 -2.92 7.49 2.13
C ALA A 140 -2.25 8.67 1.41
N VAL A 141 -2.88 9.20 0.35
CA VAL A 141 -2.40 10.37 -0.38
C VAL A 141 -2.32 11.60 0.53
N VAL A 142 -3.34 11.82 1.38
CA VAL A 142 -3.34 12.91 2.35
C VAL A 142 -2.22 12.74 3.37
N ILE A 143 -2.07 11.56 3.98
CA ILE A 143 -1.00 11.27 4.95
C ILE A 143 0.38 11.49 4.33
N TRP A 144 0.59 10.96 3.12
CA TRP A 144 1.84 11.10 2.39
C TRP A 144 2.16 12.54 2.04
N GLY A 145 1.18 13.27 1.48
CA GLY A 145 1.34 14.67 1.10
C GLY A 145 1.64 15.57 2.31
N LEU A 146 0.92 15.37 3.41
CA LEU A 146 1.19 16.06 4.68
C LEU A 146 2.59 15.76 5.20
N PHE A 147 3.05 14.51 5.11
CA PHE A 147 4.39 14.12 5.53
C PHE A 147 5.49 14.76 4.66
N VAL A 148 5.31 14.77 3.34
CA VAL A 148 6.20 15.46 2.39
C VAL A 148 6.27 16.96 2.72
N TYR A 149 5.12 17.61 2.83
CA TYR A 149 5.03 19.03 3.17
C TYR A 149 5.75 19.34 4.49
N TRP A 150 5.50 18.53 5.51
CA TRP A 150 6.12 18.70 6.81
C TRP A 150 7.64 18.54 6.78
N MET A 151 8.15 17.54 6.06
CA MET A 151 9.59 17.34 5.86
C MET A 151 10.26 18.50 5.10
N LEU A 152 9.59 19.03 4.08
CA LEU A 152 10.06 20.21 3.34
C LEU A 152 10.10 21.45 4.23
N LYS A 153 9.04 21.69 5.00
CA LYS A 153 8.97 22.80 5.97
C LYS A 153 10.09 22.71 7.01
N ARG A 154 10.33 21.52 7.57
CA ARG A 154 11.41 21.29 8.55
C ARG A 154 12.77 21.61 7.96
N ARG A 155 13.05 21.18 6.71
CA ARG A 155 14.30 21.51 6.02
C ARG A 155 14.44 23.00 5.71
N ALA A 156 13.37 23.65 5.27
CA ALA A 156 13.37 25.09 5.01
C ALA A 156 13.66 25.88 6.29
N SER A 157 13.04 25.50 7.41
CA SER A 157 13.29 26.09 8.73
C SER A 157 14.75 25.92 9.19
N SER A 158 15.35 24.74 8.98
CA SER A 158 16.75 24.50 9.33
C SER A 158 17.74 25.26 8.44
N ARG A 159 17.38 25.59 7.19
CA ARG A 159 18.23 26.41 6.31
C ARG A 159 18.27 27.89 6.71
N HIS A 160 17.28 28.38 7.47
CA HIS A 160 17.30 29.74 8.02
C HIS A 160 18.19 29.86 9.26
N LEU A 161 18.48 28.74 9.95
CA LEU A 161 19.59 28.66 10.89
C LEU A 161 20.88 28.41 10.10
N GLY A 162 21.41 29.48 9.51
CA GLY A 162 22.75 29.44 8.90
C GLY A 162 23.80 28.93 9.91
N PRO A 163 24.96 28.44 9.43
CA PRO A 163 26.06 28.05 10.32
C PRO A 163 26.36 29.23 11.25
N SER A 164 26.11 29.04 12.55
CA SER A 164 26.46 30.04 13.55
C SER A 164 27.97 30.26 13.47
N MET A 165 28.40 31.52 13.37
CA MET A 165 29.81 31.91 13.30
C MET A 165 30.67 31.37 14.46
N THR A 166 30.05 30.82 15.50
CA THR A 166 30.72 30.11 16.61
C THR A 166 31.29 28.73 16.24
N ASP A 167 30.86 28.10 15.14
CA ASP A 167 31.36 26.76 14.75
C ASP A 167 32.78 26.80 14.17
N GLY A 168 33.22 27.96 13.65
CA GLY A 168 34.58 28.14 13.15
C GLY A 168 35.66 28.25 14.25
N LEU A 169 35.27 28.39 15.51
CA LEU A 169 36.21 28.54 16.65
C LEU A 169 36.50 27.22 17.37
N ARG A 170 35.82 26.13 17.04
CA ARG A 170 35.97 24.84 17.75
C ARG A 170 36.91 23.83 17.05
N THR A 171 37.37 24.11 15.85
CA THR A 171 38.21 23.19 15.07
C THR A 171 39.70 23.56 15.06
N ASN A 172 40.14 24.46 15.94
CA ASN A 172 41.55 24.87 16.04
C ASN A 172 42.12 24.66 17.45
N ARG A 173 41.97 23.44 17.98
CA ARG A 173 42.73 22.92 19.12
C ARG A 173 43.06 21.46 18.92
#